data_AF-A0A022QGJ4-F1
#
_entry.id   AF-A0A022QGJ4-F1
#
_cell.length_a   1.000
_cell.length_b   1.000
_cell.length_c   1.000
_cell.angle_alpha   90.00
_cell.angle_beta   90.00
_cell.angle_gamma   90.00
#
_symmetry.space_group_name_H-M   'P 1'
#
loop_
_entity.id
_entity.type
_entity.pdbx_description
1 polymer ?
#
loop_
_entity_poly.entity_id
_entity_poly.type
_entity_poly.pdbx_seq_one_letter_code
_entity_poly.pdbx_strand_id
1 'polypeptide(L)'
;VCCGNRNIKIRGSSHAKVEDWVTEINAKIGSKRWESWCHPHRFNSFAPIRGLSDDGSQAQWFIDGDAAFEAIASSIENAKSEIYMTGWWLCPELYLRRPFHDHISSRLDFLLEAKAKEGVQ
;
A
#
# COMPACT_ATOMS: atom_id res chain seq x y z
N VAL A 1 12.62 14.21 -17.21
CA VAL A 1 12.68 12.74 -16.97
C VAL A 1 11.30 12.16 -17.19
N CYS A 2 11.19 11.16 -18.07
CA CYS A 2 9.95 10.40 -18.28
C CYS A 2 10.13 9.03 -17.62
N CYS A 3 9.26 8.69 -16.68
CA CYS A 3 9.31 7.45 -15.92
C CYS A 3 7.90 6.87 -15.90
N GLY A 4 7.70 5.75 -16.62
CA GLY A 4 6.38 5.25 -16.95
C GLY A 4 5.50 6.30 -17.62
N ASN A 5 4.35 6.59 -17.01
CA ASN A 5 3.35 7.54 -17.53
C ASN A 5 3.46 8.93 -16.89
N ARG A 6 4.53 9.19 -16.13
CA ARG A 6 4.73 10.44 -15.40
C ARG A 6 5.89 11.24 -16.00
N ASN A 7 5.65 12.54 -16.14
CA ASN A 7 6.65 13.51 -16.56
C ASN A 7 7.06 14.36 -15.36
N ILE A 8 8.34 14.32 -15.02
CA ILE A 8 8.90 15.17 -13.96
C ILE A 8 9.73 16.28 -14.62
N LYS A 9 9.37 17.52 -14.30
CA LYS A 9 10.15 18.71 -14.66
C LYS A 9 11.19 18.96 -13.57
N ILE A 10 12.46 18.91 -13.95
CA ILE A 10 13.58 19.20 -13.06
C ILE A 10 14.03 20.64 -13.29
N ARG A 11 14.24 21.39 -12.22
CA ARG A 11 14.80 22.75 -12.25
C ARG A 11 16.06 22.77 -11.38
N GLY A 12 17.09 23.47 -11.84
CA GLY A 12 18.38 23.55 -11.16
C GLY A 12 19.05 24.91 -11.37
N SER A 13 20.17 25.12 -10.67
CA SER A 13 20.92 26.39 -10.71
C SER A 13 21.67 26.63 -12.02
N SER A 14 21.97 25.57 -12.79
CA SER A 14 22.56 25.67 -14.12
C SER A 14 22.03 24.58 -15.03
N HIS A 15 22.04 24.84 -16.35
CA HIS A 15 21.64 23.86 -17.35
C HIS A 15 22.48 22.58 -17.26
N ALA A 16 23.81 22.71 -17.11
CA ALA A 16 24.71 21.56 -16.97
C ALA A 16 24.33 20.65 -15.79
N LYS A 17 24.01 21.22 -14.61
CA LYS A 17 23.57 20.42 -13.47
C LYS A 17 22.26 19.70 -13.74
N VAL A 18 21.32 20.33 -14.45
CA VAL A 18 20.05 19.68 -14.81
C VAL A 18 20.30 18.49 -15.73
N GLU A 19 21.18 18.62 -16.72
CA GLU A 19 21.58 17.52 -17.60
C GLU A 19 22.25 16.37 -16.84
N ASP A 20 23.15 16.68 -15.89
CA ASP A 20 23.80 15.67 -15.04
C ASP A 20 22.74 14.88 -14.25
N TRP A 21 21.78 15.59 -13.61
CA TRP A 21 20.69 14.96 -12.87
C TRP A 21 19.80 14.11 -13.77
N VAL A 22 19.44 14.60 -14.96
CA VAL A 22 18.62 13.85 -15.92
C VAL A 22 19.34 12.57 -16.34
N THR A 23 20.65 12.66 -16.60
CA THR A 23 21.49 11.52 -16.98
C THR A 23 21.54 10.47 -15.88
N GLU A 24 21.85 10.88 -14.64
CA GLU A 24 21.93 9.96 -13.50
C GLU A 24 20.59 9.28 -13.21
N ILE A 25 19.48 10.02 -13.25
CA ILE A 25 18.15 9.45 -13.02
C ILE A 25 17.80 8.43 -14.12
N ASN A 26 18.05 8.76 -15.38
CA ASN A 26 17.80 7.85 -16.49
C ASN A 26 18.68 6.59 -16.40
N ALA A 27 19.95 6.73 -15.98
CA ALA A 27 20.85 5.61 -15.75
C ALA A 27 20.38 4.68 -14.62
N LYS A 28 19.81 5.24 -13.54
CA LYS A 28 19.27 4.44 -12.42
C LYS A 28 17.94 3.75 -12.77
N ILE A 29 17.08 4.40 -13.56
CA ILE A 29 15.81 3.81 -14.03
C ILE A 29 16.06 2.52 -14.83
N GLY A 30 17.11 2.47 -15.66
CA GLY A 30 17.47 1.28 -16.44
C GLY A 30 18.13 0.15 -15.67
N SER A 31 18.29 0.25 -14.34
CA SER A 31 18.89 -0.82 -13.52
C SER A 31 17.83 -1.87 -13.14
N LYS A 32 18.18 -3.17 -13.22
CA LYS A 32 17.33 -4.33 -12.87
C LYS A 32 16.53 -4.24 -11.56
N ARG A 33 17.03 -3.49 -10.59
CA ARG A 33 16.36 -3.29 -9.30
C ARG A 33 15.06 -2.46 -9.40
N TRP A 34 14.92 -1.62 -10.42
CA TRP A 34 13.83 -0.64 -10.58
C TRP A 34 13.02 -0.84 -11.87
N GLU A 35 13.39 -1.84 -12.67
CA GLU A 35 12.77 -2.20 -13.96
C GLU A 35 11.24 -2.41 -13.87
N SER A 36 10.70 -2.72 -12.69
CA SER A 36 9.27 -2.98 -12.56
C SER A 36 8.41 -1.76 -12.23
N TRP A 37 8.96 -0.62 -11.79
CA TRP A 37 8.12 0.54 -11.39
C TRP A 37 8.31 1.78 -12.27
N CYS A 38 9.41 1.81 -13.03
CA CYS A 38 9.82 2.99 -13.79
C CYS A 38 9.45 2.94 -15.28
N HIS A 39 8.66 1.93 -15.68
CA HIS A 39 8.24 1.71 -17.06
C HIS A 39 6.71 1.79 -17.19
N PRO A 40 6.16 2.07 -18.38
CA PRO A 40 4.72 2.02 -18.59
C PRO A 40 4.19 0.62 -18.30
N HIS A 41 3.09 0.51 -17.56
CA HIS A 41 2.44 -0.76 -17.26
C HIS A 41 1.13 -0.92 -18.02
N ARG A 42 0.63 -2.16 -18.07
CA ARG A 42 -0.66 -2.51 -18.69
C ARG A 42 -1.75 -1.56 -18.19
N PHE A 43 -2.59 -1.08 -19.11
CA PHE A 43 -3.67 -0.11 -18.85
C PHE A 43 -3.20 1.24 -18.27
N ASN A 44 -1.96 1.65 -18.54
CA ASN A 44 -1.40 2.89 -18.03
C ASN A 44 -1.32 2.93 -16.48
N SER A 45 -1.33 1.76 -15.83
CA SER A 45 -1.23 1.61 -14.38
C SER A 45 0.08 2.19 -13.85
N PHE A 46 0.07 2.67 -12.61
CA PHE A 46 1.30 3.06 -11.90
C PHE A 46 2.05 1.85 -11.31
N ALA A 47 1.38 0.70 -11.19
CA ALA A 47 1.93 -0.52 -10.60
C ALA A 47 2.13 -1.62 -11.66
N PRO A 48 3.23 -2.40 -11.58
CA PRO A 48 3.45 -3.57 -12.42
C PRO A 48 2.51 -4.71 -12.09
N ILE A 49 2.44 -5.69 -13.00
CA ILE A 49 1.75 -6.95 -12.76
C ILE A 49 2.52 -7.75 -11.69
N ARG A 50 1.81 -8.25 -10.68
CA ARG A 50 2.32 -9.12 -9.61
C ARG A 50 1.57 -10.47 -9.64
N GLY A 51 2.20 -11.54 -9.15
CA GLY A 51 1.58 -12.88 -9.05
C GLY A 51 1.72 -13.81 -10.25
N LEU A 52 2.40 -13.39 -11.33
CA LEU A 52 2.79 -14.26 -12.46
C LEU A 52 4.27 -14.68 -12.42
N SER A 53 5.08 -13.98 -11.64
CA SER A 53 6.46 -14.32 -11.27
C SER A 53 6.50 -14.89 -9.85
N ASP A 54 7.60 -15.51 -9.44
CA ASP A 54 7.86 -16.19 -8.14
C ASP A 54 7.68 -15.33 -6.86
N ASP A 55 6.97 -14.20 -6.93
CA ASP A 55 6.68 -13.28 -5.82
C ASP A 55 5.65 -13.82 -4.83
N GLY A 56 4.90 -14.88 -5.20
CA GLY A 56 3.95 -15.55 -4.32
C GLY A 56 2.70 -14.74 -3.99
N SER A 57 2.32 -13.75 -4.80
CA SER A 57 1.14 -12.91 -4.54
C SER A 57 -0.15 -13.73 -4.48
N GLN A 58 -0.84 -13.70 -3.35
CA GLN A 58 -2.12 -14.37 -3.15
C GLN A 58 -3.27 -13.36 -3.12
N ALA A 59 -4.41 -13.73 -3.70
CA ALA A 59 -5.61 -12.92 -3.69
C ALA A 59 -6.78 -13.74 -3.14
N GLN A 60 -7.52 -13.15 -2.22
CA GLN A 60 -8.76 -13.69 -1.68
C GLN A 60 -9.88 -12.69 -1.96
N TRP A 61 -11.00 -13.18 -2.48
CA TRP A 61 -12.21 -12.38 -2.67
C TRP A 61 -13.21 -12.68 -1.55
N PHE A 62 -14.03 -11.68 -1.23
CA PHE A 62 -15.06 -11.77 -0.22
C PHE A 62 -16.40 -11.38 -0.84
N ILE A 63 -17.45 -12.11 -0.49
CA ILE A 63 -18.83 -11.70 -0.75
C ILE A 63 -19.37 -11.19 0.59
N ASP A 64 -20.01 -10.03 0.54
CA ASP A 64 -20.52 -9.31 1.71
C ASP A 64 -19.44 -8.96 2.76
N GLY A 65 -19.90 -8.48 3.92
CA GLY A 65 -19.03 -7.93 4.96
C GLY A 65 -18.56 -8.95 6.00
N ASP A 66 -19.22 -10.08 6.17
CA ASP A 66 -18.97 -10.98 7.32
C ASP A 66 -17.55 -11.56 7.29
N ALA A 67 -17.22 -12.31 6.23
CA ALA A 67 -15.88 -12.85 6.04
C ALA A 67 -14.82 -11.77 5.81
N ALA A 68 -15.19 -10.64 5.19
CA ALA A 68 -14.28 -9.53 4.94
C ALA A 68 -13.85 -8.85 6.24
N PHE A 69 -14.79 -8.53 7.13
CA PHE A 69 -14.49 -7.89 8.40
C PHE A 69 -13.77 -8.82 9.37
N GLU A 70 -14.06 -10.14 9.35
CA GLU A 70 -13.28 -11.14 10.07
C GLU A 70 -11.80 -11.12 9.63
N ALA A 71 -11.54 -11.15 8.33
CA ALA A 71 -10.18 -11.10 7.79
C ALA A 71 -9.46 -9.78 8.11
N ILE A 72 -10.19 -8.65 8.08
CA ILE A 72 -9.64 -7.33 8.47
C ILE A 72 -9.28 -7.33 9.96
N ALA A 73 -10.15 -7.84 10.83
CA ALA A 73 -9.90 -7.93 12.27
C ALA A 73 -8.64 -8.75 12.55
N SER A 74 -8.53 -9.94 11.95
CA SER A 74 -7.34 -10.78 12.08
C SER A 74 -6.09 -10.12 11.53
N SER A 75 -6.19 -9.31 10.47
CA SER A 75 -5.05 -8.57 9.90
C SER A 75 -4.56 -7.47 10.85
N ILE A 76 -5.47 -6.75 11.50
CA ILE A 76 -5.15 -5.73 12.51
C ILE A 76 -4.48 -6.37 13.73
N GLU A 77 -5.05 -7.46 14.26
CA GLU A 77 -4.50 -8.17 15.41
C GLU A 77 -3.06 -8.65 15.17
N ASN A 78 -2.79 -9.15 13.96
CA ASN A 78 -1.48 -9.66 13.56
C ASN A 78 -0.48 -8.57 13.10
N ALA A 79 -0.88 -7.29 13.07
CA ALA A 79 0.00 -6.21 12.65
C ALA A 79 1.20 -6.07 13.59
N LYS A 80 2.39 -5.80 13.03
CA LYS A 80 3.65 -5.73 13.78
C LYS A 80 4.36 -4.39 13.68
N SER A 81 4.01 -3.55 12.72
CA SER A 81 4.74 -2.31 12.43
C SER A 81 3.81 -1.14 12.16
N GLU A 82 2.95 -1.25 11.15
CA GLU A 82 2.14 -0.12 10.66
C GLU A 82 0.77 -0.61 10.20
N ILE A 83 -0.27 0.18 10.44
CA ILE A 83 -1.62 -0.01 9.90
C ILE A 83 -2.00 1.20 9.06
N TYR A 84 -2.02 1.05 7.73
CA TYR A 84 -2.52 2.08 6.84
C TYR A 84 -3.99 1.83 6.52
N MET A 85 -4.83 2.84 6.77
CA MET A 85 -6.26 2.78 6.54
C MET A 85 -6.75 3.99 5.76
N THR A 86 -7.64 3.75 4.80
CA THR A 86 -8.33 4.81 4.05
C THR A 86 -9.78 4.39 3.87
N GLY A 87 -10.71 5.32 4.08
CA GLY A 87 -12.14 5.09 3.93
C GLY A 87 -12.85 6.40 3.64
N TRP A 88 -13.96 6.32 2.91
CA TRP A 88 -14.80 7.49 2.68
C TRP A 88 -15.51 7.93 3.98
N TRP A 89 -15.99 6.94 4.74
CA TRP A 89 -16.54 7.12 6.08
C TRP A 89 -16.03 6.00 6.98
N LEU A 90 -15.52 6.37 8.15
CA LEU A 90 -15.03 5.46 9.17
C LEU A 90 -15.85 5.64 10.46
N CYS A 91 -16.34 4.54 11.02
CA CYS A 91 -17.00 4.51 12.33
C CYS A 91 -16.10 3.74 13.31
N PRO A 92 -15.44 4.42 14.26
CA PRO A 92 -14.56 3.77 15.23
C PRO A 92 -15.27 2.69 16.07
N GLU A 93 -16.56 2.85 16.33
CA GLU A 93 -17.36 1.94 17.16
C GLU A 93 -17.92 0.72 16.39
N LEU A 94 -17.52 0.53 15.13
CA LEU A 94 -17.92 -0.62 14.33
C LEU A 94 -17.29 -1.91 14.85
N TYR A 95 -18.12 -2.93 15.07
CA TYR A 95 -17.66 -4.29 15.37
C TYR A 95 -17.28 -5.03 14.08
N LEU A 96 -16.06 -5.56 14.05
CA LEU A 96 -15.57 -6.34 12.92
C LEU A 96 -16.02 -7.82 12.98
N ARG A 97 -16.35 -8.34 14.17
CA ARG A 97 -16.86 -9.71 14.36
C ARG A 97 -18.24 -9.72 14.99
N ARG A 98 -19.02 -10.76 14.70
CA ARG A 98 -20.39 -10.95 15.21
C ARG A 98 -20.57 -12.38 15.73
N PRO A 99 -21.36 -12.59 16.80
CA PRO A 99 -22.23 -11.61 17.46
C PRO A 99 -21.50 -10.64 18.42
N PHE A 100 -22.04 -9.42 18.59
CA PHE A 100 -21.33 -8.32 19.26
C PHE A 100 -21.02 -8.55 20.74
N HIS A 101 -21.88 -9.29 21.44
CA HIS A 101 -21.74 -9.54 22.89
C HIS A 101 -20.54 -10.44 23.21
N ASP A 102 -20.19 -11.33 22.28
CA ASP A 102 -19.03 -12.24 22.43
C ASP A 102 -17.74 -11.61 21.90
N HIS A 103 -17.84 -10.60 21.04
CA HIS A 103 -16.69 -10.02 20.34
C HIS A 103 -16.49 -8.53 20.64
N ILE A 104 -16.60 -8.15 21.92
CA ILE A 104 -16.41 -6.76 22.34
C ILE A 104 -15.03 -6.23 21.93
N SER A 105 -14.00 -7.06 22.05
CA SER A 105 -12.62 -6.73 21.66
C SER A 105 -12.41 -6.52 20.15
N SER A 106 -13.37 -6.94 19.32
CA SER A 106 -13.30 -6.76 17.86
C SER A 106 -13.80 -5.40 17.38
N ARG A 107 -14.18 -4.50 18.29
CA ARG A 107 -14.53 -3.13 17.94
C ARG A 107 -13.29 -2.41 17.40
N LEU A 108 -13.46 -1.71 16.28
CA LEU A 108 -12.33 -1.19 15.52
C LEU A 108 -11.43 -0.26 16.35
N ASP A 109 -12.02 0.65 17.12
CA ASP A 109 -11.29 1.53 18.04
C ASP A 109 -10.47 0.78 19.09
N PHE A 110 -11.02 -0.28 19.70
CA PHE A 110 -10.32 -1.10 20.68
C PHE A 110 -9.17 -1.89 20.06
N LEU A 111 -9.36 -2.44 18.86
CA LEU A 111 -8.29 -3.12 18.14
C LEU A 111 -7.12 -2.16 17.84
N LEU A 112 -7.43 -0.99 17.30
CA LEU A 112 -6.40 0.01 16.98
C LEU A 112 -5.70 0.52 18.24
N GLU A 113 -6.44 0.77 19.33
CA GLU A 113 -5.85 1.17 20.61
C GLU A 113 -4.90 0.09 21.16
N ALA A 114 -5.29 -1.18 21.09
CA ALA A 114 -4.46 -2.30 21.52
C ALA A 114 -3.15 -2.37 20.72
N LYS A 115 -3.23 -2.29 19.38
CA LYS A 115 -2.04 -2.32 18.52
C LYS A 115 -1.15 -1.10 18.72
N ALA A 116 -1.72 0.08 18.92
CA ALA A 116 -0.95 1.28 19.24
C ALA A 116 -0.18 1.15 20.56
N LYS A 117 -0.77 0.53 21.59
CA LYS A 117 -0.09 0.24 22.87
C LYS A 117 1.06 -0.76 22.71
N GLU A 118 0.99 -1.65 21.73
CA GLU A 118 2.08 -2.57 21.36
C GLU A 118 3.19 -1.90 20.52
N GLY A 119 3.05 -0.63 20.16
CA GLY A 119 4.03 0.13 19.38
C GLY A 119 3.85 0.03 17.86
N VAL A 120 2.71 -0.48 17.40
CA VAL A 120 2.32 -0.41 15.98
C VAL A 120 1.87 1.01 15.65
N GLN A 121 2.34 1.55 14.53
CA GLN A 121 2.01 2.89 14.03
C GLN A 121 0.68 2.95 13.28
#